data_AF-A0A7C9DE79-F1
#
_entry.id   AF-A0A7C9DE79-F1
#
_cell.length_a   1.000
_cell.length_b   1.000
_cell.length_c   1.000
_cell.angle_alpha   90.00
_cell.angle_beta   90.00
_cell.angle_gamma   90.00
#
_symmetry.space_group_name_H-M   'P 1'
#
loop_
_entity.id
_entity.type
_entity.pdbx_description
1 polymer ?
#
loop_
_entity_poly.entity_id
_entity_poly.type
_entity_poly.pdbx_seq_one_letter_code
_entity_poly.pdbx_strand_id
1 'polypeptide(L)'
;KWVASSLEKELHYPRELFYDCDAVRSLLGCQAPYAVPKIRSTKLLSEIGFKTGVTLDDALAVLKIWQRLESPFKASILQMSKLYAFIWKEMASSREQVVDTLCSGPFIFVPYSSVKLHEDV
;
A
#
# COMPACT_ATOMS: atom_id res chain seq x y z
N LYS A 1 -12.20 15.59 -11.75
CA LYS A 1 -12.37 16.07 -10.36
C LYS A 1 -11.21 15.54 -9.54
N TRP A 2 -10.64 16.36 -8.67
CA TRP A 2 -9.42 16.05 -7.91
C TRP A 2 -9.73 15.82 -6.43
N VAL A 3 -8.91 15.02 -5.74
CA VAL A 3 -9.06 14.63 -4.34
C VAL A 3 -7.70 14.77 -3.64
N ALA A 4 -7.69 15.24 -2.40
CA ALA A 4 -6.46 15.37 -1.62
C ALA A 4 -5.92 14.00 -1.19
N SER A 5 -4.60 13.80 -1.33
CA SER A 5 -3.90 12.61 -0.83
C SER A 5 -3.59 12.74 0.66
N SER A 6 -3.61 11.61 1.37
CA SER A 6 -3.17 11.53 2.76
C SER A 6 -1.65 11.55 2.94
N LEU A 7 -0.91 11.15 1.90
CA LEU A 7 0.55 11.01 1.93
C LEU A 7 1.25 12.32 1.57
N GLU A 8 0.70 13.00 0.56
CA GLU A 8 1.26 14.21 -0.04
C GLU A 8 0.12 15.22 -0.02
N LYS A 9 0.37 16.46 0.44
CA LYS A 9 -0.68 17.50 0.57
C LYS A 9 -1.11 18.06 -0.80
N GLU A 10 -1.12 17.20 -1.82
CA GLU A 10 -1.40 17.49 -3.21
C GLU A 10 -2.75 16.88 -3.64
N LEU A 11 -3.22 17.34 -4.81
CA LEU A 11 -4.48 16.95 -5.41
C LEU A 11 -4.25 15.92 -6.52
N HIS A 12 -4.90 14.76 -6.40
CA HIS A 12 -4.77 13.64 -7.34
C HIS A 12 -6.12 13.27 -7.96
N TYR A 13 -6.08 12.52 -9.05
CA TYR A 13 -7.30 11.90 -9.55
C TYR A 13 -7.72 10.76 -8.62
N PRO A 14 -9.03 10.51 -8.42
CA PRO A 14 -9.50 9.40 -7.59
C PRO A 14 -8.90 8.03 -7.98
N ARG A 15 -8.61 7.83 -9.27
CA ARG A 15 -8.00 6.62 -9.84
C ARG A 15 -6.58 6.34 -9.36
N GLU A 16 -5.92 7.37 -8.85
CA GLU A 16 -4.56 7.29 -8.33
C GLU A 16 -4.55 7.06 -6.81
N LEU A 17 -5.70 7.20 -6.14
CA LEU A 17 -5.83 7.10 -4.69
C LEU A 17 -6.53 5.81 -4.26
N PHE A 18 -6.09 5.28 -3.12
CA PHE A 18 -6.79 4.20 -2.45
C PHE A 18 -7.92 4.72 -1.58
N TYR A 19 -9.00 3.96 -1.50
CA TYR A 19 -9.96 4.11 -0.41
C TYR A 19 -9.30 3.65 0.90
N ASP A 20 -9.32 4.49 1.93
CA ASP A 20 -8.84 4.11 3.26
C ASP A 20 -9.81 3.11 3.90
N CYS A 21 -9.43 1.82 3.83
CA CYS A 21 -10.09 0.74 4.54
C CYS A 21 -9.04 -0.18 5.17
N ASP A 22 -9.44 -0.92 6.22
CA ASP A 22 -8.52 -1.74 6.99
C ASP A 22 -7.79 -2.79 6.15
N ALA A 23 -8.46 -3.36 5.13
CA ALA A 23 -7.84 -4.34 4.25
C ALA A 23 -6.63 -3.75 3.50
N VAL A 24 -6.82 -2.60 2.84
CA VAL A 24 -5.77 -1.92 2.07
C VAL A 24 -4.71 -1.34 3.01
N ARG A 25 -5.15 -0.63 4.06
CA ARG A 25 -4.26 -0.01 5.05
C ARG A 25 -3.39 -1.02 5.78
N SER A 26 -3.94 -2.20 6.12
CA SER A 26 -3.16 -3.24 6.81
C SER A 26 -2.10 -3.90 5.91
N LEU A 27 -2.21 -3.75 4.60
CA LEU A 27 -1.29 -4.30 3.61
C LEU A 27 -0.22 -3.29 3.18
N LEU A 28 -0.65 -2.10 2.74
CA LEU A 28 0.25 -1.06 2.20
C LEU A 28 0.78 -0.09 3.28
N GLY A 29 0.10 -0.02 4.43
CA GLY A 29 0.46 0.88 5.54
C GLY A 29 0.47 2.35 5.13
N CYS A 30 1.29 3.16 5.78
CA CYS A 30 1.36 4.61 5.54
C CYS A 30 2.06 5.01 4.23
N GLN A 31 2.51 4.07 3.41
CA GLN A 31 3.28 4.34 2.19
C GLN A 31 2.41 4.48 0.94
N ALA A 32 1.10 4.24 1.04
CA ALA A 32 0.17 4.45 -0.04
C ALA A 32 -0.62 5.76 0.14
N PRO A 33 -0.98 6.44 -0.95
CA PRO A 33 -1.84 7.62 -0.90
C PRO A 33 -3.31 7.21 -0.78
N TYR A 34 -3.96 7.63 0.31
CA TYR A 34 -5.36 7.31 0.59
C TYR A 34 -6.27 8.52 0.52
N ALA A 35 -7.56 8.25 0.31
CA ALA A 35 -8.67 9.15 0.53
C ALA A 35 -9.65 8.52 1.53
N VAL A 36 -10.21 9.36 2.43
CA VAL A 36 -11.22 8.98 3.42
C VAL A 36 -12.58 9.58 3.03
N PRO A 37 -13.31 8.99 2.08
CA PRO A 37 -14.64 9.45 1.68
C PRO A 37 -15.66 9.15 2.78
N LYS A 38 -16.56 10.09 3.06
CA LYS A 38 -17.71 9.90 3.97
C LYS A 38 -18.84 9.03 3.38
N ILE A 39 -18.56 8.36 2.27
CA ILE A 39 -19.52 7.60 1.47
C ILE A 39 -19.39 6.12 1.84
N ARG A 40 -20.52 5.47 2.15
CA ARG A 40 -20.56 4.04 2.51
C ARG A 40 -20.87 3.10 1.34
N SER A 41 -21.31 3.64 0.20
CA SER A 41 -21.66 2.84 -0.98
C SER A 41 -20.40 2.40 -1.71
N THR A 42 -20.09 1.10 -1.65
CA THR A 42 -18.94 0.48 -2.34
C THR A 42 -19.01 0.67 -3.85
N LYS A 43 -20.22 0.57 -4.43
CA LYS A 43 -20.46 0.81 -5.85
C LYS A 43 -20.18 2.26 -6.25
N LEU A 44 -20.56 3.22 -5.41
CA LEU A 44 -20.27 4.63 -5.68
C LEU A 44 -18.78 4.94 -5.55
N LEU A 45 -18.08 4.30 -4.59
CA LEU A 45 -16.63 4.44 -4.43
C LEU A 45 -15.88 3.92 -5.64
N SER A 46 -16.28 2.78 -6.21
CA SER A 46 -15.68 2.25 -7.43
C SER A 46 -16.04 3.07 -8.67
N GLU A 47 -17.27 3.59 -8.78
CA GLU A 47 -17.69 4.48 -9.88
C GLU A 47 -16.97 5.84 -9.87
N ILE A 48 -16.69 6.40 -8.68
CA ILE A 48 -15.84 7.59 -8.53
C ILE A 48 -14.42 7.30 -9.02
N GLY A 49 -14.00 6.04 -8.97
CA GLY A 49 -12.75 5.54 -9.49
C GLY A 49 -11.68 5.30 -8.43
N PHE A 50 -12.00 5.28 -7.13
CA PHE A 50 -11.01 4.94 -6.12
C PHE A 50 -10.51 3.50 -6.28
N LYS A 51 -9.21 3.28 -6.03
CA LYS A 51 -8.69 1.93 -5.86
C LYS A 51 -9.25 1.36 -4.55
N THR A 52 -10.04 0.29 -4.67
CA THR A 52 -10.69 -0.36 -3.51
C THR A 52 -10.00 -1.65 -3.08
N GLY A 53 -9.06 -2.15 -3.88
CA GLY A 53 -8.27 -3.34 -3.59
C GLY A 53 -6.83 -3.15 -4.04
N VAL A 54 -5.94 -3.94 -3.46
CA VAL A 54 -4.51 -3.92 -3.75
C VAL A 54 -4.20 -4.88 -4.88
N THR A 55 -3.50 -4.40 -5.90
CA THR A 55 -2.96 -5.23 -6.98
C THR A 55 -1.51 -5.62 -6.69
N LEU A 56 -0.99 -6.59 -7.44
CA LEU A 56 0.43 -6.95 -7.37
C LEU A 56 1.33 -5.75 -7.68
N ASP A 57 1.00 -4.96 -8.70
CA ASP A 57 1.77 -3.77 -9.07
C ASP A 57 1.84 -2.75 -7.93
N ASP A 58 0.73 -2.55 -7.21
CA ASP A 58 0.69 -1.65 -6.06
C ASP A 58 1.58 -2.15 -4.91
N ALA A 59 1.57 -3.46 -4.64
CA ALA A 59 2.43 -4.08 -3.62
C ALA A 59 3.92 -3.99 -3.99
N LEU A 60 4.26 -4.23 -5.26
CA LEU A 60 5.62 -4.10 -5.79
C LEU A 60 6.08 -2.64 -5.80
N ALA A 61 5.19 -1.68 -6.05
CA ALA A 61 5.49 -0.26 -5.95
C ALA A 61 5.90 0.13 -4.52
N VAL A 62 5.21 -0.39 -3.49
CA VAL A 62 5.60 -0.18 -2.08
C VAL A 62 6.98 -0.75 -1.79
N LEU A 63 7.32 -1.95 -2.30
CA LEU A 63 8.68 -2.48 -2.16
C LEU A 63 9.73 -1.57 -2.82
N LYS A 64 9.45 -1.04 -4.02
CA LYS A 64 10.34 -0.10 -4.71
C LYS A 64 10.50 1.21 -3.94
N ILE A 65 9.45 1.68 -3.25
CA ILE A 65 9.57 2.83 -2.34
C ILE A 65 10.54 2.49 -1.20
N TRP A 66 10.40 1.32 -0.56
CA TRP A 66 11.32 0.89 0.50
C TRP A 66 12.77 0.75 0.01
N GLN A 67 12.99 0.28 -1.23
CA GLN A 67 14.33 0.21 -1.84
C GLN A 67 15.00 1.58 -1.98
N ARG A 68 14.21 2.64 -2.21
CA ARG A 68 14.72 4.00 -2.45
C ARG A 68 14.84 4.83 -1.18
N LEU A 69 14.23 4.39 -0.08
CA LEU A 69 14.29 5.11 1.18
C LEU A 69 15.68 4.94 1.81
N GLU A 70 16.42 6.04 1.85
CA GLU A 70 17.68 6.13 2.59
C GLU A 70 17.45 6.22 4.11
N SER A 71 16.24 6.60 4.52
CA SER A 71 15.83 6.73 5.91
C SER A 71 15.04 5.51 6.39
N PRO A 72 15.06 5.22 7.70
CA PRO A 72 14.29 4.11 8.22
C PRO A 72 12.79 4.33 8.03
N PHE A 73 12.11 3.38 7.38
CA PHE A 73 10.68 3.48 7.12
C PHE A 73 9.85 2.92 8.28
N LYS A 74 8.65 3.48 8.44
CA LYS A 74 7.71 3.07 9.49
C LYS A 74 6.77 1.99 8.94
N ALA A 75 6.99 0.75 9.34
CA ALA A 75 6.09 -0.37 9.11
C ALA A 75 6.11 -1.30 10.32
N SER A 76 5.02 -2.03 10.57
CA SER A 76 5.00 -3.07 11.60
C SER A 76 5.40 -4.42 10.99
N ILE A 77 5.92 -5.34 11.82
CA ILE A 77 6.22 -6.73 11.39
C ILE A 77 4.97 -7.39 10.81
N LEU A 78 3.80 -7.15 11.41
CA LEU A 78 2.53 -7.70 10.94
C LEU A 78 2.13 -7.16 9.56
N GLN A 79 2.35 -5.87 9.30
CA GLN A 79 2.09 -5.30 7.97
C GLN A 79 3.04 -5.91 6.93
N MET A 80 4.32 -6.01 7.25
CA MET A 80 5.32 -6.58 6.34
C MET A 80 5.04 -8.05 6.05
N SER A 81 4.68 -8.84 7.07
CA SER A 81 4.33 -10.25 6.87
C SER A 81 3.11 -10.41 5.97
N LYS A 82 2.09 -9.56 6.14
CA LYS A 82 0.93 -9.51 5.23
C LYS A 82 1.33 -9.15 3.80
N LEU A 83 2.21 -8.16 3.62
CA LEU A 83 2.68 -7.74 2.29
C LEU A 83 3.42 -8.88 1.58
N TYR A 84 4.38 -9.53 2.25
CA TYR A 84 5.10 -10.65 1.65
C TYR A 84 4.21 -11.87 1.42
N ALA A 85 3.26 -12.16 2.31
CA ALA A 85 2.29 -13.24 2.11
C ALA A 85 1.39 -12.97 0.89
N PHE A 86 0.98 -11.71 0.68
CA PHE A 86 0.25 -11.30 -0.51
C PHE A 86 1.09 -11.50 -1.77
N ILE A 87 2.32 -11.00 -1.81
CA ILE A 87 3.23 -11.17 -2.96
C ILE A 87 3.48 -12.65 -3.25
N TRP A 88 3.69 -13.47 -2.21
CA TRP A 88 3.87 -14.91 -2.35
C TRP A 88 2.65 -15.59 -2.97
N LYS A 89 1.44 -15.19 -2.57
CA LYS A 89 0.20 -15.71 -3.15
C LYS A 89 0.08 -15.35 -4.64
N GLU A 90 0.36 -14.10 -5.00
CA GLU A 90 0.28 -13.62 -6.39
C GLU A 90 1.41 -14.20 -7.27
N MET A 91 2.49 -14.70 -6.66
CA MET A 91 3.58 -15.39 -7.38
C MET A 91 3.10 -16.64 -8.12
N ALA A 92 2.00 -17.27 -7.68
CA ALA A 92 1.42 -18.42 -8.36
C ALA A 92 0.95 -18.10 -9.80
N SER A 93 0.53 -16.86 -10.06
CA SER A 93 0.05 -16.39 -11.36
C SER A 93 1.03 -15.48 -12.11
N SER A 94 1.91 -14.77 -11.39
CA SER A 94 2.73 -13.69 -11.95
C SER A 94 4.22 -13.83 -11.63
N ARG A 95 4.74 -15.06 -11.62
CA ARG A 95 6.09 -15.40 -11.15
C ARG A 95 7.20 -14.55 -11.77
N GLU A 96 7.21 -14.39 -13.09
CA GLU A 96 8.28 -13.68 -13.80
C GLU A 96 8.38 -12.22 -13.34
N GLN A 97 7.25 -11.52 -13.25
CA GLN A 97 7.18 -10.13 -12.78
C GLN A 97 7.67 -9.97 -11.34
N VAL A 98 7.26 -10.90 -10.46
CA VAL A 98 7.68 -10.87 -9.06
C VAL A 98 9.18 -11.11 -8.95
N VAL A 99 9.71 -12.14 -9.63
CA VAL A 99 11.14 -12.47 -9.60
C VAL A 99 11.98 -11.32 -10.14
N ASP A 100 11.60 -10.72 -11.27
CA ASP A 100 12.31 -9.58 -11.85
C ASP A 100 12.42 -8.41 -10.86
N THR A 101 11.31 -8.05 -10.21
CA THR A 101 11.28 -6.95 -9.23
C THR A 101 12.08 -7.26 -7.96
N LEU A 102 12.06 -8.52 -7.49
CA LEU A 102 12.84 -8.92 -6.31
C LEU A 102 14.34 -9.00 -6.64
N CYS A 103 14.72 -9.45 -7.84
CA CYS A 103 16.10 -9.55 -8.25
C CYS A 103 16.74 -8.20 -8.61
N SER A 104 15.94 -7.16 -8.88
CA SER A 104 16.45 -5.83 -9.24
C SER A 104 17.03 -5.03 -8.06
N GLY A 105 16.87 -5.46 -6.81
CA GLY A 105 17.36 -4.72 -5.65
C GLY A 105 17.10 -5.42 -4.32
N PRO A 106 17.35 -4.75 -3.17
CA PRO A 106 17.02 -5.29 -1.85
C PRO A 106 15.52 -5.57 -1.74
N PHE A 107 15.17 -6.72 -1.20
CA PHE A 107 13.76 -7.12 -1.06
C PHE A 107 13.43 -7.75 0.29
N ILE A 108 14.41 -7.84 1.18
CA ILE A 108 14.20 -8.21 2.58
C ILE A 108 14.46 -6.95 3.39
N PHE A 109 13.40 -6.46 4.02
CA PHE A 109 13.45 -5.24 4.81
C PHE A 109 13.16 -5.57 6.28
N VAL A 110 13.72 -4.75 7.18
CA VAL A 110 13.53 -4.88 8.63
C VAL A 110 12.90 -3.58 9.14
N PRO A 111 11.78 -3.63 9.90
CA PRO A 111 11.13 -2.43 10.38
C PRO A 111 11.97 -1.75 11.48
N TYR A 112 12.17 -0.44 11.36
CA TYR A 112 13.00 0.34 12.29
C TYR A 112 12.36 0.56 13.67
N SER A 113 11.05 0.36 13.78
CA SER A 113 10.36 0.40 15.06
C SER A 113 9.14 -0.52 15.03
N SER A 114 8.99 -1.32 16.08
CA SER A 114 7.69 -1.92 16.39
C SER A 114 6.76 -0.77 16.74
N VAL A 115 6.00 -0.30 15.76
CA VAL A 115 4.85 0.56 16.03
C VAL A 115 3.89 -0.30 16.83
N LYS A 116 3.99 -0.25 18.16
CA LYS A 116 2.85 -0.53 19.02
C LYS A 116 1.80 0.45 18.53
N LEU A 117 0.78 -0.05 17.84
CA LEU A 117 -0.45 0.68 17.63
C LEU A 117 -0.90 1.13 19.02
N HIS A 118 -0.65 2.39 19.35
CA HIS A 118 -1.33 3.01 20.46
C HIS A 118 -2.76 3.16 19.96
N GLU A 119 -3.66 2.43 20.62
CA GLU A 119 -5.09 2.49 20.38
C GLU A 119 -5.59 3.94 20.43
N ASP A 120 -6.59 4.20 19.60
CA ASP A 120 -7.34 5.45 19.48
C ASP A 120 -7.72 6.05 20.85
N VAL A 121 -7.54 7.37 20.99
CA VAL A 121 -8.34 8.24 21.87
C VAL A 121 -8.76 9.47 21.08
#